data_AF-A0A969L4L5-F1
#
_entry.id   AF-A0A969L4L5-F1
#
_cell.length_a   1.000
_cell.length_b   1.000
_cell.length_c   1.000
_cell.angle_alpha   90.00
_cell.angle_beta   90.00
_cell.angle_gamma   90.00
#
_symmetry.space_group_name_H-M   'P 1'
#
loop_
_entity.id
_entity.type
_entity.pdbx_description
1 polymer ?
#
loop_
_entity_poly.entity_id
_entity_poly.type
_entity_poly.pdbx_seq_one_letter_code
_entity_poly.pdbx_strand_id
1 'polypeptide(L)' 'MVALRGKIPLIVQSILCRFDDTAYEVAATAEEVVRLGGDAMAVVAYVRGSTEGLYLRIVADCVRDAAALTCR' A
#
# COMPACT_ATOMS: atom_id res chain seq x y z
N MET A 1 1.09 -9.37 -10.55
CA MET A 1 -0.27 -8.85 -10.35
C MET A 1 -1.24 -9.81 -11.01
N VAL A 2 -2.02 -10.56 -10.23
CA VAL A 2 -3.02 -11.52 -10.73
C VAL A 2 -4.37 -11.05 -10.18
N ALA A 3 -5.25 -10.58 -11.05
CA ALA A 3 -6.60 -10.16 -10.67
C ALA A 3 -7.59 -11.30 -10.98
N LEU A 4 -8.20 -11.86 -9.94
CA LEU A 4 -9.30 -12.83 -10.05
C LEU A 4 -10.59 -12.09 -9.76
N ARG A 5 -11.54 -12.08 -10.70
CA ARG A 5 -12.78 -11.31 -10.57
C ARG A 5 -13.87 -12.10 -9.81
N GLY A 6 -14.41 -11.51 -8.75
CA GLY A 6 -15.79 -11.71 -8.31
C GLY A 6 -16.10 -12.86 -7.34
N LYS A 7 -15.11 -13.60 -6.84
CA LYS A 7 -15.31 -14.60 -5.76
C LYS A 7 -14.22 -14.64 -4.70
N ILE A 8 -13.05 -14.08 -5.00
CA ILE A 8 -11.88 -14.10 -4.13
C ILE A 8 -11.50 -12.66 -3.86
N PRO A 9 -11.36 -12.24 -2.59
CA PRO A 9 -10.91 -10.89 -2.27
C PRO A 9 -9.58 -10.56 -2.95
N LEU A 10 -9.53 -9.44 -3.68
CA LEU A 10 -8.33 -8.94 -4.32
C LEU A 10 -7.61 -7.96 -3.38
N ILE A 11 -6.45 -8.38 -2.87
CA ILE A 11 -5.55 -7.51 -2.11
C ILE A 11 -4.42 -7.04 -3.04
N VAL A 12 -4.25 -5.73 -3.18
CA VAL A 12 -3.23 -5.14 -4.06
C VAL A 12 -2.03 -4.68 -3.23
N GLN A 13 -0.83 -5.19 -3.55
CA GLN A 13 0.43 -4.73 -2.95
C GLN A 13 0.80 -3.36 -3.52
N SER A 14 0.91 -2.36 -2.64
CA SER A 14 1.08 -0.95 -3.03
C SER A 14 2.47 -0.39 -2.79
N ILE A 15 3.28 -1.00 -1.92
CA ILE A 15 4.65 -0.56 -1.70
C ILE A 15 5.62 -1.66 -2.14
N LEU A 16 6.68 -1.24 -2.82
CA LEU A 16 7.84 -2.06 -3.12
C LEU A 16 9.04 -1.40 -2.47
N CYS A 17 9.74 -2.10 -1.60
CA CYS A 17 10.94 -1.58 -0.96
C CYS A 17 12.04 -2.64 -0.89
N ARG A 18 13.28 -2.21 -1.04
CA ARG A 18 14.45 -3.05 -0.79
C ARG A 18 14.68 -3.13 0.71
N PHE A 19 15.08 -4.30 1.18
CA PHE A 19 15.33 -4.51 2.59
C PHE A 19 16.46 -3.63 3.11
N ASP A 20 17.41 -3.21 2.27
CA ASP A 20 18.57 -2.40 2.62
C ASP A 20 18.31 -0.87 2.58
N ASP A 21 17.05 -0.46 2.43
CA ASP A 21 16.61 0.94 2.37
C ASP A 21 17.18 1.74 1.18
N THR A 22 17.79 1.08 0.19
CA THR A 22 18.35 1.77 -0.99
C THR A 22 17.29 2.24 -1.98
N ALA A 23 16.06 1.70 -1.90
CA ALA A 23 14.95 2.11 -2.73
C ALA A 23 13.60 1.73 -2.09
N TYR A 24 12.61 2.60 -2.27
CA TYR A 24 11.20 2.27 -2.09
C TYR A 24 10.37 3.01 -3.14
N GLU A 25 9.20 2.47 -3.47
CA GLU A 25 8.24 3.08 -4.39
C GLU A 25 6.80 2.75 -3.99
N VAL A 26 5.88 3.70 -4.19
CA VAL A 26 4.43 3.47 -4.12
C VAL A 26 3.95 3.06 -5.52
N ALA A 27 3.78 1.76 -5.72
CA ALA A 27 3.41 1.17 -7.01
C ALA A 27 1.90 1.21 -7.30
N ALA A 28 1.06 1.44 -6.29
CA ALA A 28 -0.38 1.64 -6.44
C ALA A 28 -0.94 2.52 -5.31
N THR A 29 -1.59 3.62 -5.68
CA THR A 29 -2.36 4.49 -4.79
C THR A 29 -3.68 3.84 -4.37
N ALA A 30 -4.32 4.33 -3.29
CA ALA A 30 -5.60 3.77 -2.87
C ALA A 30 -6.70 3.94 -3.96
N GLU A 31 -6.67 5.03 -4.72
CA GLU A 31 -7.61 5.26 -5.82
C GLU A 31 -7.42 4.23 -6.95
N GLU A 32 -6.18 3.91 -7.31
CA GLU A 32 -5.88 2.90 -8.31
C GLU A 32 -6.32 1.50 -7.85
N VAL A 33 -6.13 1.17 -6.57
CA VAL A 33 -6.64 -0.09 -5.99
C VAL A 33 -8.15 -0.20 -6.15
N VAL A 34 -8.90 0.87 -5.83
CA VAL A 34 -10.36 0.90 -6.01
C VAL A 34 -10.73 0.75 -7.49
N ARG A 35 -10.05 1.47 -8.39
CA ARG A 35 -10.30 1.40 -9.85
C ARG A 35 -10.03 0.02 -10.44
N LEU A 36 -9.07 -0.72 -9.88
CA LEU A 36 -8.77 -2.11 -10.24
C LEU A 36 -9.81 -3.10 -9.70
N GLY A 37 -10.76 -2.65 -8.87
CA GLY A 37 -11.72 -3.51 -8.18
C GLY A 37 -11.09 -4.30 -7.04
N GLY A 38 -10.03 -3.75 -6.42
CA GLY A 38 -9.42 -4.30 -5.23
C GLY A 38 -10.32 -4.11 -4.00
N ASP A 39 -10.33 -5.12 -3.13
CA ASP A 39 -11.05 -5.10 -1.86
C ASP A 39 -10.19 -4.53 -0.72
N ALA A 40 -8.86 -4.63 -0.85
CA ALA A 40 -7.92 -4.10 0.12
C ALA A 40 -6.59 -3.70 -0.50
N MET A 41 -5.91 -2.79 0.18
CA MET A 41 -4.55 -2.35 -0.12
C MET A 41 -3.57 -2.94 0.91
N ALA A 42 -2.48 -3.52 0.44
CA ALA A 42 -1.39 -4.02 1.28
C ALA A 42 -0.17 -3.09 1.18
N VAL A 43 0.40 -2.76 2.33
CA VAL A 43 1.62 -1.95 2.45
C VAL A 43 2.71 -2.74 3.15
N VAL A 44 3.96 -2.49 2.79
CA VAL A 44 5.13 -3.10 3.43
C VAL A 44 6.08 -2.01 3.88
N ALA A 45 6.72 -2.21 5.02
CA ALA A 45 7.65 -1.28 5.63
C ALA A 45 8.70 -2.05 6.42
N TYR A 46 9.97 -1.68 6.25
CA TYR A 46 11.07 -2.18 7.07
C TYR A 46 11.30 -1.24 8.26
N VAL A 47 10.63 -1.51 9.37
CA VAL A 47 10.69 -0.72 10.60
C VAL A 47 11.97 -1.08 11.36
N ARG A 48 13.04 -0.31 11.15
CA ARG A 48 14.35 -0.55 11.77
C ARG A 48 15.28 0.67 11.68
N GLY A 49 16.26 0.72 12.57
CA GLY A 49 17.39 1.64 12.47
C GLY A 49 16.98 3.12 12.41
N SER A 50 17.76 3.91 11.69
CA SER A 50 17.52 5.36 11.54
C SER A 50 16.37 5.72 10.59
N THR A 51 15.86 4.76 9.82
CA THR A 51 14.81 4.96 8.80
C THR A 51 13.40 4.63 9.32
N GLU A 52 13.28 4.12 10.54
CA GLU A 52 12.00 3.71 11.15
C GLU A 52 10.90 4.80 11.06
N GLY A 53 11.22 6.03 11.46
CA GLY A 53 10.25 7.13 11.45
C GLY A 53 9.75 7.50 10.05
N LEU A 54 10.60 7.35 9.03
CA LEU A 54 10.22 7.55 7.63
C LEU A 54 9.20 6.49 7.20
N TYR A 55 9.48 5.22 7.45
CA TYR A 55 8.59 4.13 7.07
C TYR A 55 7.24 4.17 7.80
N LEU A 56 7.23 4.50 9.10
CA LEU A 56 5.99 4.68 9.86
C LEU A 56 5.13 5.82 9.27
N ARG A 57 5.78 6.90 8.83
CA ARG A 57 5.07 7.99 8.15
C ARG A 57 4.49 7.55 6.82
N ILE A 58 5.25 6.84 5.99
CA ILE A 58 4.76 6.31 4.71
C ILE A 58 3.53 5.41 4.92
N VAL A 59 3.57 4.50 5.91
CA VAL A 59 2.41 3.65 6.24
C VAL A 59 1.21 4.49 6.66
N ALA A 60 1.42 5.49 7.52
CA ALA A 60 0.33 6.37 7.96
C ALA A 60 -0.27 7.19 6.79
N ASP A 61 0.56 7.61 5.83
CA ASP A 61 0.13 8.35 4.65
C ASP A 61 -0.76 7.47 3.76
N CYS A 62 -0.37 6.22 3.51
CA CYS A 62 -1.19 5.25 2.78
C CYS A 62 -2.54 4.97 3.48
N VAL A 63 -2.56 4.86 4.81
CA VAL A 63 -3.80 4.66 5.57
C VAL A 63 -4.71 5.88 5.45
N ARG A 64 -4.16 7.10 5.54
CA ARG A 64 -4.93 8.34 5.38
C ARG A 64 -5.51 8.48 3.97
N ASP A 65 -4.74 8.14 2.94
CA ASP A 65 -5.18 8.13 1.54
C ASP A 65 -6.37 7.17 1.35
N ALA A 66 -6.26 5.92 1.83
CA ALA A 66 -7.34 4.95 1.77
C ALA A 66 -8.59 5.37 2.58
N ALA A 67 -8.40 5.99 3.76
CA ALA A 67 -9.49 6.48 4.58
C ALA A 67 -10.31 7.59 3.90
N ALA A 68 -9.66 8.43 3.08
CA ALA A 68 -10.36 9.49 2.34
C ALA A 68 -11.36 8.95 1.30
N LEU A 69 -11.21 7.70 0.87
CA LEU A 69 -12.09 7.06 -0.12
C LEU A 69 -13.26 6.29 0.48
N THR A 70 -13.19 5.94 1.77
CA THR A 70 -14.20 5.11 2.47
C THR A 70 -15.29 5.92 3.16
N CYS A 71 -15.15 7.24 3.28
CA CYS A 71 -16.14 8.14 3.91
C CYS A 71 -17.21 8.64 2.92
N ARG A 72 -17.68 7.81 1.98
CA ARG A 72 -18.79 8.13 1.06
C ARG A 72 -20.04 7.32 1.38
#